data_AF-M6VK54-F1
#
_entry.id   AF-M6VK54-F1
#
_cell.length_a   1.000
_cell.length_b   1.000
_cell.length_c   1.000
_cell.angle_alpha   90.00
_cell.angle_beta   90.00
_cell.angle_gamma   90.00
#
_symmetry.space_group_name_H-M   'P 1'
#
loop_
_entity.id
_entity.type
_entity.pdbx_description
1 polymer ?
#
loop_
_entity_poly.entity_id
_entity_poly.type
_entity_poly.pdbx_seq_one_letter_code
_entity_poly.pdbx_strand_id
1 'polypeptide(L)'
;MYFAMGLGFVTKGPIAMVIPGISIGGDILFRRDWKRLSEMKLFPGAFFAILPPLLWSIPLYLEFQTYGPYFFLWIQSFGRFYVKMYNQKFNPLFFYSNFSWAFGAFILPFAGFVFDRVRLFFKEGQTKGLFKNILKNEYRDRDFVPGFWLFLFLFLIGFSRYQLPQYIYWCLPAAAVIGSGVLESILFSDKNSKKRGSIDTVFLNLLLFTAAFFLITIFILPFISIRVGWSYLILPSIYLGIFLGIFFRSDREIKRLAYWIFPVSLFFSIVSLYLYPMLTSYQPSREIGAFIRENEPNQEKLFLFGVPASKRSYAYYSRRISRTLFDPAILIDAVRKEGQRYVIVQDKWVSKMDEFFGKDLQFETVKEFPSYKVATPEGKFFLKEQRDRIVGKVIVMKATLKSSRKN
;
A
#
# COMPACT_ATOMS: atom_id res chain seq x y z
N MET A 1 -13.27 12.78 18.32
CA MET A 1 -12.84 13.22 16.98
C MET A 1 -11.51 13.97 17.02
N TYR A 2 -11.44 15.15 17.62
CA TYR A 2 -10.25 16.01 17.57
C TYR A 2 -8.95 15.36 18.06
N PHE A 3 -8.99 14.69 19.21
CA PHE A 3 -7.80 13.97 19.71
C PHE A 3 -7.31 12.89 18.72
N ALA A 4 -8.24 12.17 18.08
CA ALA A 4 -7.89 11.19 17.05
C ALA A 4 -7.31 11.85 15.78
N MET A 5 -7.75 13.06 15.42
CA MET A 5 -7.11 13.84 14.36
C MET A 5 -5.66 14.19 14.73
N GLY A 6 -5.41 14.57 15.99
CA GLY A 6 -4.06 14.85 16.49
C GLY A 6 -3.15 13.62 16.49
N LEU A 7 -3.65 12.45 16.92
CA LEU A 7 -2.91 11.18 16.81
C LEU A 7 -2.63 10.81 15.35
N GLY A 8 -3.61 11.03 14.47
CA GLY A 8 -3.43 10.86 13.03
C GLY A 8 -2.35 11.81 12.47
N PHE A 9 -2.27 13.04 12.99
CA PHE A 9 -1.23 13.99 12.62
C PHE A 9 0.16 13.48 13.00
N VAL A 10 0.34 12.97 14.21
CA VAL A 10 1.63 12.36 14.62
C VAL A 10 2.01 11.19 13.71
N THR A 11 1.01 10.44 13.24
CA THR A 11 1.23 9.24 12.40
C THR A 11 1.56 9.56 10.93
N LYS A 12 0.83 10.50 10.31
CA LYS A 12 0.90 10.77 8.86
C LYS A 12 0.85 12.25 8.48
N GLY A 13 0.98 13.15 9.45
CA GLY A 13 0.97 14.59 9.23
C GLY A 13 -0.43 15.18 9.04
N PRO A 14 -0.54 16.43 8.56
CA PRO A 14 -1.75 17.25 8.59
C PRO A 14 -2.93 16.66 7.82
N ILE A 15 -2.68 15.72 6.91
CA ILE A 15 -3.73 15.09 6.11
C ILE A 15 -4.81 14.42 6.96
N ALA A 16 -4.46 13.91 8.15
CA ALA A 16 -5.41 13.34 9.10
C ALA A 16 -6.41 14.36 9.66
N MET A 17 -6.09 15.66 9.61
CA MET A 17 -6.99 16.75 9.98
C MET A 17 -7.71 17.33 8.75
N VAL A 18 -7.01 17.38 7.61
CA VAL A 18 -7.56 17.89 6.35
C VAL A 18 -8.75 17.05 5.90
N ILE A 19 -8.65 15.72 5.91
CA ILE A 19 -9.72 14.85 5.39
C ILE A 19 -11.05 15.05 6.12
N PRO A 20 -11.13 14.94 7.46
CA PRO A 20 -12.40 15.23 8.13
C PRO A 20 -12.77 16.71 8.04
N GLY A 21 -11.79 17.63 7.96
CA GLY A 21 -12.03 19.06 7.74
C GLY A 21 -12.78 19.34 6.44
N ILE A 22 -12.33 18.79 5.30
CA ILE A 22 -13.02 18.94 4.01
C ILE A 22 -14.35 18.19 3.98
N SER A 23 -14.46 17.07 4.69
CA SER A 23 -15.67 16.23 4.66
C SER A 23 -16.81 16.85 5.47
N ILE A 24 -16.52 17.21 6.73
CA ILE A 24 -17.48 17.84 7.64
C ILE A 24 -17.69 19.30 7.28
N GLY A 25 -16.61 20.03 6.98
CA GLY A 25 -16.70 21.43 6.55
C GLY A 25 -17.42 21.57 5.21
N GLY A 26 -17.19 20.64 4.26
CA GLY A 26 -17.93 20.58 3.01
C GLY A 26 -19.43 20.35 3.23
N ASP A 27 -19.80 19.43 4.12
CA ASP A 27 -21.20 19.17 4.49
C ASP A 27 -21.88 20.39 5.12
N ILE A 28 -21.22 21.01 6.11
CA ILE A 28 -21.72 22.23 6.76
C ILE A 28 -21.90 23.36 5.76
N LEU A 29 -20.91 23.59 4.88
CA LEU A 29 -20.97 24.66 3.88
C LEU A 29 -22.09 24.40 2.87
N PHE A 30 -22.22 23.14 2.41
CA PHE A 30 -23.22 22.74 1.43
C PHE A 30 -24.65 22.88 1.99
N ARG A 31 -24.88 22.47 3.25
CA ARG A 31 -26.19 22.54 3.92
C ARG A 31 -26.46 23.87 4.64
N ARG A 32 -25.47 24.77 4.69
CA ARG A 32 -25.48 26.01 5.47
C ARG A 32 -25.85 25.78 6.95
N ASP A 33 -25.36 24.67 7.50
CA ASP A 33 -25.70 24.20 8.84
C ASP A 33 -24.76 24.83 9.89
N TRP A 34 -24.84 26.15 10.03
CA TRP A 34 -23.97 26.93 10.93
C TRP A 34 -24.15 26.57 12.40
N LYS A 35 -25.34 26.08 12.76
CA LYS A 35 -25.61 25.59 14.12
C LYS A 35 -24.70 24.40 14.44
N ARG A 36 -24.60 23.41 13.54
CA ARG A 36 -23.69 22.28 13.70
C ARG A 36 -22.24 22.72 13.84
N LEU A 37 -21.79 23.74 13.09
CA LEU A 37 -20.44 24.31 13.24
C LEU A 37 -20.19 24.86 14.65
N SER A 38 -21.18 25.54 15.23
CA SER A 38 -21.08 26.05 16.61
C SER A 38 -21.08 24.93 17.67
N GLU A 39 -21.87 23.88 17.46
CA GLU A 39 -21.97 22.71 18.35
C GLU A 39 -20.74 21.81 18.34
N MET A 40 -19.92 21.90 17.28
CA MET A 40 -18.67 21.15 17.17
C MET A 40 -17.62 21.54 18.21
N LYS A 41 -17.81 22.64 18.96
CA LYS A 41 -16.87 23.12 19.99
C LYS A 41 -15.45 23.25 19.43
N LEU A 42 -15.30 24.02 18.35
CA LEU A 42 -14.05 24.13 17.59
C LEU A 42 -12.85 24.55 18.44
N PHE A 43 -13.03 25.45 19.42
CA PHE A 43 -11.94 25.93 20.27
C PHE A 43 -11.32 24.83 21.15
N PRO A 44 -12.07 24.17 22.07
CA PRO A 44 -11.50 23.05 22.83
C PRO A 44 -11.13 21.89 21.91
N GLY A 45 -11.82 21.71 20.79
CA GLY A 45 -11.46 20.75 19.76
C GLY A 45 -10.08 20.97 19.16
N ALA A 46 -9.77 22.19 18.73
CA ALA A 46 -8.48 22.56 18.18
C ALA A 46 -7.33 22.29 19.17
N PHE A 47 -7.55 22.59 20.46
CA PHE A 47 -6.60 22.25 21.51
C PHE A 47 -6.30 20.75 21.54
N PHE A 48 -7.32 19.88 21.56
CA PHE A 48 -7.13 18.43 21.54
C PHE A 48 -6.52 17.90 20.24
N ALA A 49 -6.71 18.58 19.11
CA ALA A 49 -6.10 18.20 17.84
C ALA A 49 -4.60 18.57 17.76
N ILE A 50 -4.22 19.71 18.35
CA ILE A 50 -2.83 20.20 18.34
C ILE A 50 -1.98 19.55 19.43
N LEU A 51 -2.60 19.12 20.53
CA LEU A 51 -1.88 18.58 21.69
C LEU A 51 -0.94 17.40 21.34
N PRO A 52 -1.35 16.36 20.59
CA PRO A 52 -0.43 15.24 20.29
C PRO A 52 0.77 15.65 19.42
N PRO A 53 0.62 16.41 18.30
CA PRO A 53 1.76 16.93 17.56
C PRO A 53 2.69 17.83 18.37
N LEU A 54 2.14 18.63 19.28
CA LEU A 54 2.91 19.49 20.17
C LEU A 54 3.76 18.64 21.13
N LEU A 55 3.16 17.65 21.79
CA LEU A 55 3.86 16.73 22.68
C LEU A 55 4.95 15.94 21.94
N TRP A 56 4.69 15.52 20.70
CA TRP A 56 5.68 14.83 19.87
C TRP A 56 6.85 15.73 19.45
N SER A 57 6.64 17.05 19.40
CA SER A 57 7.71 17.99 19.06
C SER A 57 8.76 18.13 20.18
N ILE A 58 8.43 17.78 21.42
CA ILE A 58 9.36 17.86 22.57
C ILE A 58 10.56 16.92 22.39
N PRO A 59 10.40 15.58 22.21
CA PRO A 59 11.54 14.70 22.02
C PRO A 59 12.32 15.02 20.74
N LEU A 60 11.63 15.46 19.67
CA LEU A 60 12.30 15.89 18.44
C LEU A 60 13.19 17.11 18.64
N TYR A 61 12.77 18.03 19.50
CA TYR A 61 13.59 19.18 19.87
C TYR A 61 14.80 18.76 20.71
N LEU A 62 14.62 17.85 21.66
CA LEU A 62 15.72 17.36 22.50
C LEU A 62 16.80 16.64 21.67
N GLU A 63 16.42 15.88 20.64
CA GLU A 63 17.36 15.12 19.82
C GLU A 63 17.96 15.93 18.66
N PHE A 64 17.15 16.75 17.99
CA PHE A 64 17.53 17.44 16.74
C PHE A 64 17.43 18.97 16.82
N GLN A 65 17.27 19.55 18.01
CA GLN A 65 17.09 20.97 18.23
C GLN A 65 15.90 21.51 17.39
N THR A 66 15.94 22.78 16.98
CA THR A 66 14.89 23.41 16.18
C THR A 66 14.60 22.69 14.86
N TYR A 67 15.57 21.96 14.30
CA TYR A 67 15.38 21.22 13.06
C TYR A 67 14.38 20.08 13.20
N GLY A 68 14.32 19.39 14.35
CA GLY A 68 13.41 18.26 14.56
C GLY A 68 11.94 18.64 14.39
N PRO A 69 11.40 19.56 15.21
CA PRO A 69 10.03 20.05 15.07
C PRO A 69 9.76 20.70 13.72
N TYR A 70 10.69 21.50 13.19
CA TYR A 70 10.54 22.13 11.86
C TYR A 70 10.43 21.08 10.75
N PHE A 71 11.26 20.05 10.78
CA PHE A 71 11.22 18.96 9.82
C PHE A 71 9.90 18.18 9.89
N PHE A 72 9.42 17.88 11.10
CA PHE A 72 8.18 17.15 11.32
C PHE A 72 6.93 17.96 10.91
N LEU A 73 6.78 19.17 11.45
CA LEU A 73 5.59 20.01 11.24
C LEU A 73 5.54 20.61 9.83
N TRP A 74 6.69 20.89 9.22
CA TRP A 74 6.76 21.60 7.94
C TRP A 74 7.29 20.75 6.80
N ILE A 75 8.56 20.33 6.86
CA ILE A 75 9.25 19.72 5.71
C ILE A 75 8.58 18.39 5.30
N GLN A 76 8.32 17.48 6.24
CA GLN A 76 7.65 16.21 5.94
C GLN A 76 6.18 16.36 5.60
N SER A 77 5.53 17.30 6.28
CA SER A 77 4.08 17.51 6.23
C SER A 77 3.63 18.23 4.95
N PHE A 78 4.37 19.27 4.53
CA PHE A 78 4.03 20.11 3.38
C PHE A 78 5.05 20.02 2.23
N GLY A 79 6.32 19.70 2.52
CA GLY A 79 7.36 19.62 1.48
C GLY A 79 7.07 18.60 0.39
N ARG A 80 6.25 17.57 0.68
CA ARG A 80 5.81 16.58 -0.33
C ARG A 80 4.88 17.16 -1.42
N PHE A 81 4.21 18.28 -1.15
CA PHE A 81 3.35 18.94 -2.11
C PHE A 81 4.09 20.01 -2.93
N TYR A 82 5.11 20.64 -2.36
CA TYR A 82 5.75 21.83 -2.95
C TYR A 82 7.15 21.57 -3.55
N VAL A 83 7.85 20.50 -3.15
CA VAL A 83 9.23 20.28 -3.56
C VAL A 83 9.30 19.46 -4.87
N LYS A 84 10.01 19.99 -5.88
CA LYS A 84 10.25 19.35 -7.20
C LYS A 84 10.78 17.91 -7.12
N MET A 85 11.47 17.54 -6.02
CA MET A 85 12.01 16.20 -5.76
C MET A 85 10.95 15.08 -5.79
N TYR A 86 9.66 15.42 -5.62
CA TYR A 86 8.55 14.46 -5.63
C TYR A 86 7.73 14.45 -6.93
N ASN A 87 8.20 15.13 -7.98
CA ASN A 87 7.51 15.20 -9.27
C ASN A 87 7.61 13.85 -9.99
N GLN A 88 6.66 12.95 -9.75
CA GLN A 88 6.52 11.69 -10.45
C GLN A 88 5.68 11.85 -11.72
N LYS A 89 5.70 10.84 -12.60
CA LYS A 89 4.84 10.80 -13.77
C LYS A 89 3.38 10.85 -13.31
N PHE A 90 2.69 11.93 -13.65
CA PHE A 90 1.30 12.14 -13.29
C PHE A 90 0.39 11.18 -14.05
N ASN A 91 -0.43 10.41 -13.33
CA ASN A 91 -1.50 9.61 -13.89
C ASN A 91 -2.83 9.99 -13.21
N PRO A 92 -3.75 10.68 -13.89
CA PRO A 92 -5.01 11.15 -13.28
C PRO A 92 -5.90 10.01 -12.77
N LEU A 93 -5.77 8.80 -13.34
CA LEU A 93 -6.56 7.63 -12.96
C LEU A 93 -5.90 6.80 -11.86
N PHE A 94 -4.69 7.16 -11.40
CA PHE A 94 -3.91 6.35 -10.47
C PHE A 94 -4.69 5.99 -9.20
N PHE A 95 -5.27 6.98 -8.52
CA PHE A 95 -6.00 6.73 -7.27
C PHE A 95 -7.31 5.99 -7.50
N TYR A 96 -7.98 6.21 -8.64
CA TYR A 96 -9.19 5.46 -9.00
C TYR A 96 -8.89 3.98 -9.25
N SER A 97 -7.82 3.65 -9.99
CA SER A 97 -7.41 2.26 -10.21
C SER A 97 -7.02 1.56 -8.91
N ASN A 98 -6.26 2.24 -8.04
CA ASN A 98 -5.85 1.69 -6.75
C ASN A 98 -7.03 1.54 -5.78
N PHE A 99 -7.97 2.50 -5.77
CA PHE A 99 -9.22 2.39 -5.02
C PHE A 99 -10.04 1.18 -5.49
N SER A 100 -10.23 1.03 -6.81
CA SER A 100 -10.95 -0.11 -7.39
C SER A 100 -10.35 -1.45 -7.01
N TRP A 101 -9.02 -1.56 -7.03
CA TRP A 101 -8.32 -2.78 -6.59
C TRP A 101 -8.52 -3.05 -5.09
N ALA A 102 -8.34 -2.03 -4.25
CA ALA A 102 -8.43 -2.19 -2.80
C ALA A 102 -9.85 -2.43 -2.29
N PHE A 103 -10.85 -1.89 -2.97
CA PHE A 103 -12.26 -2.17 -2.69
C PHE A 103 -12.69 -3.55 -3.22
N GLY A 104 -11.83 -4.18 -4.03
CA GLY A 104 -11.88 -5.60 -4.37
C GLY A 104 -13.16 -5.99 -5.08
N ALA A 105 -13.72 -7.13 -4.70
CA ALA A 105 -14.93 -7.66 -5.35
C ALA A 105 -16.17 -6.76 -5.19
N PHE A 106 -16.18 -5.82 -4.26
CA PHE A 106 -17.33 -4.93 -4.10
C PHE A 106 -17.33 -3.76 -5.10
N ILE A 107 -16.27 -3.60 -5.90
CA ILE A 107 -16.13 -2.45 -6.80
C ILE A 107 -17.20 -2.37 -7.88
N LEU A 108 -17.56 -3.48 -8.54
CA LEU A 108 -18.55 -3.43 -9.63
C LEU A 108 -19.98 -3.16 -9.11
N PRO A 109 -20.48 -3.84 -8.06
CA PRO A 109 -21.75 -3.47 -7.43
C PRO A 109 -21.78 -2.00 -7.00
N PHE A 110 -20.68 -1.52 -6.39
CA PHE A 110 -20.56 -0.13 -5.96
C PHE A 110 -20.57 0.86 -7.12
N ALA A 111 -19.80 0.59 -8.19
CA ALA A 111 -19.80 1.41 -9.39
C ALA A 111 -21.18 1.45 -10.07
N GLY A 112 -21.87 0.30 -10.13
CA GLY A 112 -23.25 0.20 -10.61
C GLY A 112 -24.21 1.05 -9.78
N PHE A 113 -24.07 1.04 -8.46
CA PHE A 113 -24.84 1.89 -7.56
C PHE A 113 -24.58 3.38 -7.79
N VAL A 114 -23.31 3.80 -7.85
CA VAL A 114 -22.95 5.20 -8.12
C VAL A 114 -23.52 5.63 -9.47
N PHE A 115 -23.40 4.79 -10.50
CA PHE A 115 -23.95 5.05 -11.83
C PHE A 115 -25.48 5.19 -11.80
N ASP A 116 -26.19 4.31 -11.09
CA ASP A 116 -27.64 4.39 -10.96
C ASP A 116 -28.08 5.68 -10.24
N ARG A 117 -27.42 6.04 -9.13
CA ARG A 117 -27.70 7.30 -8.43
C ARG A 117 -27.49 8.52 -9.31
N VAL A 118 -26.41 8.53 -10.08
CA VAL A 118 -26.13 9.58 -11.06
C VAL A 118 -27.20 9.60 -12.16
N ARG A 119 -27.60 8.44 -12.69
CA ARG A 119 -28.64 8.31 -13.72
C ARG A 119 -30.00 8.82 -13.22
N LEU A 120 -30.42 8.43 -12.02
CA LEU A 120 -31.67 8.88 -11.41
C LEU A 120 -31.67 10.40 -11.23
N PHE A 121 -30.56 10.95 -10.74
CA PHE A 121 -30.37 12.38 -10.61
C PHE A 121 -30.50 13.15 -11.93
N PHE A 122 -29.94 12.61 -13.03
CA PHE A 122 -30.12 13.19 -14.37
C PHE A 122 -31.57 13.04 -14.88
N LYS A 123 -32.20 11.88 -14.66
CA LYS A 123 -33.55 11.57 -15.16
C LYS A 123 -34.63 12.41 -14.47
N GLU A 124 -34.47 12.69 -13.19
CA GLU A 124 -35.40 13.52 -12.41
C GLU A 124 -35.31 15.02 -12.76
N GLY A 125 -34.48 15.40 -13.74
CA GLY A 125 -34.35 16.80 -14.17
C GLY A 125 -33.73 17.73 -13.13
N GLN A 126 -33.16 17.17 -12.05
CA GLN A 126 -32.55 17.91 -10.95
C GLN A 126 -31.34 18.74 -11.40
N THR A 127 -30.79 18.49 -12.58
CA THR A 127 -29.69 19.26 -13.16
C THR A 127 -30.06 20.69 -13.52
N LYS A 128 -31.24 20.92 -14.11
CA LYS A 128 -31.72 22.28 -14.46
C LYS A 128 -32.07 23.10 -13.22
N GLY A 129 -32.44 22.43 -12.13
CA GLY A 129 -32.77 23.04 -10.84
C GLY A 129 -31.61 23.05 -9.84
N LEU A 130 -30.47 22.43 -10.13
CA LEU A 130 -29.48 22.11 -9.09
C LEU A 130 -28.98 23.34 -8.33
N PHE A 131 -28.54 24.35 -9.08
CA PHE A 131 -28.09 25.61 -8.51
C PHE A 131 -29.22 26.29 -7.73
N LYS A 132 -30.46 26.21 -8.22
CA LYS A 132 -31.63 26.77 -7.54
C LYS A 132 -31.97 26.02 -6.24
N ASN A 133 -31.86 24.69 -6.23
CA ASN A 133 -32.15 23.85 -5.08
C ASN A 133 -31.06 23.98 -4.01
N ILE A 134 -29.80 24.11 -4.42
CA ILE A 134 -28.68 24.48 -3.54
C ILE A 134 -28.91 25.89 -2.98
N LEU A 135 -29.32 26.85 -3.82
CA LEU A 135 -29.62 28.22 -3.39
C LEU A 135 -30.76 28.25 -2.36
N LYS A 136 -31.81 27.47 -2.58
CA LYS A 136 -32.96 27.28 -1.68
C LYS A 136 -32.69 26.37 -0.47
N ASN A 137 -31.52 25.74 -0.41
CA ASN A 137 -31.13 24.81 0.65
C ASN A 137 -32.10 23.62 0.85
N GLU A 138 -32.61 23.06 -0.25
CA GLU A 138 -33.54 21.90 -0.20
C GLU A 138 -32.87 20.61 0.30
N TYR A 139 -31.55 20.61 0.47
CA TYR A 139 -30.75 19.48 0.93
C TYR A 139 -30.38 19.54 2.43
N ARG A 140 -30.98 20.46 3.20
CA ARG A 140 -30.63 20.74 4.59
C ARG A 140 -30.62 19.51 5.51
N ASP A 141 -31.58 18.60 5.31
CA ASP A 141 -31.79 17.43 6.19
C ASP A 141 -31.03 16.18 5.73
N ARG A 142 -30.18 16.29 4.71
CA ARG A 142 -29.34 15.17 4.25
C ARG A 142 -27.98 15.17 4.93
N ASP A 143 -27.26 14.07 4.84
CA ASP A 143 -25.87 13.97 5.29
C ASP A 143 -24.95 13.70 4.10
N PHE A 144 -24.04 14.64 3.81
CA PHE A 144 -23.07 14.53 2.73
C PHE A 144 -21.67 14.17 3.23
N VAL A 145 -21.46 14.00 4.54
CA VAL A 145 -20.13 13.74 5.11
C VAL A 145 -19.46 12.51 4.49
N PRO A 146 -20.10 11.32 4.39
CA PRO A 146 -19.47 10.16 3.75
C PRO A 146 -19.20 10.39 2.25
N GLY A 147 -20.08 11.12 1.57
CA GLY A 147 -19.96 11.46 0.16
C GLY A 147 -18.76 12.38 -0.12
N PHE A 148 -18.59 13.44 0.68
CA PHE A 148 -17.41 14.30 0.60
C PHE A 148 -16.14 13.59 1.04
N TRP A 149 -16.22 12.76 2.09
CA TRP A 149 -15.07 11.96 2.52
C TRP A 149 -14.59 11.00 1.43
N LEU A 150 -15.49 10.41 0.65
CA LEU A 150 -15.09 9.56 -0.47
C LEU A 150 -14.76 10.36 -1.73
N PHE A 151 -15.76 11.01 -2.32
CA PHE A 151 -15.69 11.54 -3.69
C PHE A 151 -14.90 12.84 -3.77
N LEU A 152 -15.10 13.78 -2.83
CA LEU A 152 -14.34 15.03 -2.82
C LEU A 152 -12.88 14.75 -2.50
N PHE A 153 -12.59 13.85 -1.55
CA PHE A 153 -11.22 13.42 -1.31
C PHE A 153 -10.58 12.76 -2.53
N LEU A 154 -11.23 11.78 -3.17
CA LEU A 154 -10.70 11.10 -4.37
C LEU A 154 -10.45 12.09 -5.52
N PHE A 155 -11.35 13.07 -5.68
CA PHE A 155 -11.19 14.15 -6.64
C PHE A 155 -9.95 15.00 -6.33
N LEU A 156 -9.83 15.50 -5.09
CA LEU A 156 -8.71 16.37 -4.69
C LEU A 156 -7.36 15.65 -4.75
N ILE A 157 -7.29 14.42 -4.27
CA ILE A 157 -6.05 13.64 -4.31
C ILE A 157 -5.66 13.24 -5.74
N GLY A 158 -6.64 13.16 -6.66
CA GLY A 158 -6.42 13.00 -8.09
C GLY A 158 -5.45 14.03 -8.69
N PHE A 159 -5.35 15.22 -8.11
CA PHE A 159 -4.39 16.27 -8.53
C PHE A 159 -3.00 16.15 -7.91
N SER A 160 -2.79 15.22 -6.96
CA SER A 160 -1.48 15.01 -6.34
C SER A 160 -0.46 14.52 -7.35
N ARG A 161 0.68 15.22 -7.42
CA ARG A 161 1.85 14.77 -8.20
C ARG A 161 2.67 13.68 -7.53
N TYR A 162 2.42 13.44 -6.24
CA TYR A 162 3.05 12.36 -5.49
C TYR A 162 2.04 11.23 -5.27
N GLN A 163 2.17 10.18 -6.07
CA GLN A 163 1.18 9.14 -6.20
C GLN A 163 1.62 7.86 -5.48
N LEU A 164 1.10 7.66 -4.27
CA LEU A 164 1.32 6.45 -3.49
C LEU A 164 0.02 5.67 -3.33
N PRO A 165 0.01 4.35 -3.61
CA PRO A 165 -1.22 3.56 -3.63
C PRO A 165 -1.93 3.56 -2.27
N GLN A 166 -1.19 3.56 -1.17
CA GLN A 166 -1.74 3.53 0.18
C GLN A 166 -2.55 4.78 0.59
N TYR A 167 -2.52 5.88 -0.18
CA TYR A 167 -3.31 7.06 0.16
C TYR A 167 -4.82 6.86 -0.03
N ILE A 168 -5.22 5.90 -0.86
CA ILE A 168 -6.63 5.52 -1.01
C ILE A 168 -7.22 4.89 0.28
N TYR A 169 -6.37 4.36 1.17
CA TYR A 169 -6.85 3.72 2.40
C TYR A 169 -7.58 4.68 3.33
N TRP A 170 -7.37 5.99 3.18
CA TRP A 170 -8.06 7.00 3.98
C TRP A 170 -9.54 7.17 3.63
N CYS A 171 -9.97 6.79 2.43
CA CYS A 171 -11.38 6.89 1.99
C CYS A 171 -12.11 5.54 1.90
N LEU A 172 -11.41 4.42 2.10
CA LEU A 172 -12.05 3.09 2.14
C LEU A 172 -13.15 2.98 3.22
N PRO A 173 -13.01 3.54 4.44
CA PRO A 173 -14.10 3.48 5.42
C PRO A 173 -15.37 4.22 4.93
N ALA A 174 -15.21 5.38 4.29
CA ALA A 174 -16.34 6.10 3.68
C ALA A 174 -17.02 5.27 2.59
N ALA A 175 -16.21 4.62 1.73
CA ALA A 175 -16.72 3.71 0.71
C ALA A 175 -17.45 2.51 1.31
N ALA A 176 -16.99 1.96 2.43
CA ALA A 176 -17.68 0.88 3.14
C ALA A 176 -19.03 1.34 3.70
N VAL A 177 -19.11 2.55 4.28
CA VAL A 177 -20.37 3.13 4.79
C VAL A 177 -21.35 3.39 3.64
N ILE A 178 -20.91 3.98 2.53
CA ILE A 178 -21.79 4.19 1.37
C ILE A 178 -22.18 2.84 0.75
N GLY A 179 -21.22 1.92 0.67
CA GLY A 179 -21.38 0.60 0.09
C GLY A 179 -22.31 -0.31 0.91
N SER A 180 -22.46 -0.08 2.21
CA SER A 180 -23.34 -0.89 3.06
C SER A 180 -24.80 -0.84 2.59
N GLY A 181 -25.27 0.31 2.08
CA GLY A 181 -26.63 0.42 1.53
C GLY A 181 -26.84 -0.44 0.27
N VAL A 182 -25.79 -0.63 -0.55
CA VAL A 182 -25.82 -1.56 -1.70
C VAL A 182 -25.83 -3.00 -1.21
N LEU A 183 -24.99 -3.30 -0.21
CA LEU A 183 -24.93 -4.63 0.36
C LEU A 183 -26.26 -5.02 1.01
N GLU A 184 -26.87 -4.10 1.76
CA GLU A 184 -28.18 -4.27 2.38
C GLU A 184 -29.24 -4.56 1.31
N SER A 185 -29.27 -3.80 0.20
CA SER A 185 -30.22 -4.05 -0.89
C SER A 185 -30.01 -5.42 -1.52
N ILE A 186 -28.77 -5.87 -1.73
CA ILE A 186 -28.49 -7.20 -2.30
C ILE A 186 -28.90 -8.33 -1.33
N LEU A 187 -28.59 -8.18 -0.05
CA LEU A 187 -28.81 -9.21 0.97
C LEU A 187 -30.30 -9.37 1.29
N PHE A 188 -30.98 -8.28 1.61
CA PHE A 188 -32.34 -8.27 2.14
C PHE A 188 -33.43 -8.03 1.09
N SER A 189 -33.07 -7.87 -0.20
CA SER A 189 -34.08 -7.78 -1.27
C SER A 189 -34.91 -9.07 -1.35
N ASP A 190 -36.16 -8.95 -0.91
CA ASP A 190 -37.14 -10.02 -0.81
C ASP A 190 -37.53 -10.56 -2.21
N LYS A 191 -37.90 -11.84 -2.28
CA LYS A 191 -38.42 -12.46 -3.52
C LYS A 191 -39.91 -12.18 -3.71
N ASN A 192 -40.66 -11.95 -2.63
CA ASN A 192 -42.12 -11.80 -2.63
C ASN A 192 -42.61 -10.35 -2.73
N SER A 193 -41.71 -9.39 -2.61
CA SER A 193 -42.00 -8.00 -2.99
C SER A 193 -42.20 -7.94 -4.50
N LYS A 194 -43.42 -7.60 -4.97
CA LYS A 194 -43.72 -7.23 -6.38
C LYS A 194 -42.79 -6.12 -6.92
N LYS A 195 -41.99 -5.50 -6.06
CA LYS A 195 -40.93 -4.52 -6.36
C LYS A 195 -39.52 -5.10 -6.18
N ARG A 196 -39.25 -6.36 -6.58
CA ARG A 196 -37.85 -6.68 -6.90
C ARG A 196 -37.46 -5.86 -8.11
N GLY A 197 -36.87 -4.69 -7.88
CA GLY A 197 -36.37 -3.84 -8.95
C GLY A 197 -35.37 -4.64 -9.76
N SER A 198 -35.45 -4.56 -11.09
CA SER A 198 -34.46 -5.15 -12.01
C SER A 198 -33.01 -4.88 -11.58
N ILE A 199 -32.79 -3.78 -10.87
CA ILE A 199 -31.50 -3.31 -10.39
C ILE A 199 -30.83 -4.16 -9.29
N ASP A 200 -31.58 -4.71 -8.32
CA ASP A 200 -30.98 -5.55 -7.27
C ASP A 200 -30.43 -6.85 -7.86
N THR A 201 -31.11 -7.36 -8.89
CA THR A 201 -30.64 -8.52 -9.66
C THR A 201 -29.37 -8.19 -10.45
N VAL A 202 -29.29 -6.99 -11.03
CA VAL A 202 -28.06 -6.50 -11.68
C VAL A 202 -26.91 -6.43 -10.68
N PHE A 203 -27.11 -5.84 -9.50
CA PHE A 203 -26.05 -5.74 -8.47
C PHE A 203 -25.61 -7.11 -7.95
N LEU A 204 -26.54 -8.05 -7.77
CA LEU A 204 -26.20 -9.43 -7.42
C LEU A 204 -25.36 -10.10 -8.52
N ASN A 205 -25.72 -9.93 -9.78
CA ASN A 205 -24.96 -10.49 -10.90
C ASN A 205 -23.55 -9.88 -11.02
N LEU A 206 -23.41 -8.57 -10.81
CA LEU A 206 -22.11 -7.90 -10.77
C LEU A 206 -21.25 -8.44 -9.62
N LEU A 207 -21.85 -8.68 -8.45
CA LEU A 207 -21.16 -9.28 -7.32
C LEU A 207 -20.71 -10.70 -7.64
N LEU A 208 -21.57 -11.55 -8.21
CA LEU A 208 -21.20 -12.91 -8.61
C LEU A 208 -20.12 -12.92 -9.69
N PHE A 209 -20.16 -11.99 -10.65
CA PHE A 209 -19.13 -11.83 -11.67
C PHE A 209 -17.77 -11.51 -11.06
N THR A 210 -17.70 -10.55 -10.14
CA THR A 210 -16.43 -10.25 -9.44
C THR A 210 -15.93 -11.43 -8.60
N ALA A 211 -16.83 -12.12 -7.90
CA ALA A 211 -16.47 -13.30 -7.11
C ALA A 211 -15.91 -14.42 -8.00
N ALA A 212 -16.55 -14.67 -9.14
CA ALA A 212 -16.07 -15.62 -10.14
C ALA A 212 -14.71 -15.21 -10.72
N PHE A 213 -14.48 -13.93 -10.98
CA PHE A 213 -13.17 -13.43 -11.44
C PHE A 213 -12.04 -13.77 -10.45
N PHE A 214 -12.25 -13.51 -9.15
CA PHE A 214 -11.27 -13.90 -8.12
C PHE A 214 -11.07 -15.42 -8.05
N LEU A 215 -12.16 -16.19 -8.14
CA LEU A 215 -12.11 -17.64 -8.13
C LEU A 215 -11.33 -18.21 -9.33
N ILE A 216 -11.63 -17.75 -10.54
CA ILE A 216 -10.94 -18.16 -11.76
C ILE A 216 -9.45 -17.81 -11.68
N THR A 217 -9.11 -16.64 -11.13
CA THR A 217 -7.72 -16.20 -10.98
C THR A 217 -6.91 -17.18 -10.10
N ILE A 218 -7.52 -17.76 -9.05
CA ILE A 218 -6.86 -18.79 -8.23
C ILE A 218 -6.42 -19.97 -9.11
N PHE A 219 -7.28 -20.48 -9.99
CA PHE A 219 -6.93 -21.60 -10.86
C PHE A 219 -5.90 -21.25 -11.93
N ILE A 220 -5.87 -20.00 -12.41
CA ILE A 220 -4.92 -19.54 -13.43
C ILE A 220 -3.51 -19.30 -12.86
N LEU A 221 -3.40 -18.84 -11.61
CA LEU A 221 -2.13 -18.45 -10.97
C LEU A 221 -1.05 -19.56 -11.02
N PRO A 222 -1.35 -20.84 -10.70
CA PRO A 222 -0.44 -21.97 -10.85
C PRO A 222 0.08 -22.22 -12.26
N PHE A 223 -0.61 -21.79 -13.31
CA PHE A 223 -0.12 -21.98 -14.68
C PHE A 223 0.78 -20.83 -15.10
N ILE A 224 0.38 -19.60 -14.78
CA ILE A 224 1.07 -18.40 -15.27
C ILE A 224 2.24 -17.97 -14.38
N SER A 225 2.07 -18.03 -13.05
CA SER A 225 2.93 -17.28 -12.11
C SER A 225 3.61 -18.09 -11.01
N ILE A 226 2.91 -18.95 -10.28
CA ILE A 226 3.50 -19.61 -9.10
C ILE A 226 3.73 -21.09 -9.31
N ARG A 227 4.94 -21.60 -9.08
CA ARG A 227 5.20 -23.05 -9.09
C ARG A 227 4.65 -23.61 -7.78
N VAL A 228 3.76 -24.58 -7.89
CA VAL A 228 3.06 -25.15 -6.73
C VAL A 228 3.02 -26.67 -6.86
N GLY A 229 3.06 -27.37 -5.73
CA GLY A 229 2.84 -28.82 -5.67
C GLY A 229 1.40 -29.17 -5.32
N TRP A 230 1.14 -30.46 -5.10
CA TRP A 230 -0.19 -30.98 -4.72
C TRP A 230 -0.77 -30.33 -3.45
N SER A 231 0.08 -29.88 -2.53
CA SER A 231 -0.32 -29.18 -1.31
C SER A 231 -1.11 -27.88 -1.57
N TYR A 232 -1.01 -27.32 -2.77
CA TYR A 232 -1.81 -26.18 -3.21
C TYR A 232 -3.31 -26.41 -3.08
N LEU A 233 -3.78 -27.64 -3.31
CA LEU A 233 -5.21 -27.98 -3.31
C LEU A 233 -5.79 -28.10 -1.90
N ILE A 234 -4.96 -28.20 -0.86
CA ILE A 234 -5.42 -28.32 0.53
C ILE A 234 -6.21 -27.08 0.93
N LEU A 235 -5.67 -25.87 0.68
CA LEU A 235 -6.32 -24.64 1.12
C LEU A 235 -7.66 -24.42 0.41
N PRO A 236 -7.76 -24.48 -0.93
CA PRO A 236 -9.06 -24.46 -1.63
C PRO A 236 -10.04 -25.51 -1.12
N SER A 237 -9.58 -26.71 -0.75
CA SER A 237 -10.45 -27.79 -0.24
C SER A 237 -11.00 -27.48 1.15
N ILE A 238 -10.17 -26.95 2.06
CA ILE A 238 -10.63 -26.49 3.39
C ILE A 238 -11.66 -25.39 3.23
N TYR A 239 -11.34 -24.40 2.39
CA TYR A 239 -12.22 -23.31 2.06
C TYR A 239 -13.55 -23.87 1.51
N LEU A 240 -13.52 -24.77 0.52
CA LEU A 240 -14.71 -25.38 -0.06
C LEU A 240 -15.55 -26.11 1.01
N GLY A 241 -14.92 -26.85 1.92
CA GLY A 241 -15.62 -27.50 3.04
C GLY A 241 -16.35 -26.50 3.94
N ILE A 242 -15.71 -25.39 4.30
CA ILE A 242 -16.33 -24.31 5.09
C ILE A 242 -17.49 -23.70 4.32
N PHE A 243 -17.29 -23.39 3.04
CA PHE A 243 -18.32 -22.83 2.17
C PHE A 243 -19.54 -23.74 2.07
N LEU A 244 -19.35 -25.03 1.83
CA LEU A 244 -20.44 -26.01 1.77
C LEU A 244 -21.15 -26.13 3.12
N GLY A 245 -20.40 -26.15 4.23
CA GLY A 245 -20.97 -26.16 5.58
C GLY A 245 -21.89 -24.97 5.85
N ILE A 246 -21.46 -23.77 5.48
CA ILE A 246 -22.29 -22.55 5.56
C ILE A 246 -23.46 -22.63 4.59
N PHE A 247 -23.20 -23.06 3.35
CA PHE A 247 -24.20 -23.14 2.30
C PHE A 247 -25.36 -24.09 2.64
N PHE A 248 -25.11 -25.23 3.27
CA PHE A 248 -26.20 -26.16 3.62
C PHE A 248 -26.94 -25.80 4.90
N ARG A 249 -26.34 -25.01 5.80
CA ARG A 249 -26.90 -24.71 7.13
C ARG A 249 -27.50 -23.32 7.30
N SER A 250 -27.25 -22.41 6.36
CA SER A 250 -27.58 -21.00 6.55
C SER A 250 -28.74 -20.51 5.69
N ASP A 251 -29.33 -19.39 6.12
CA ASP A 251 -30.37 -18.68 5.37
C ASP A 251 -29.83 -18.03 4.09
N ARG A 252 -30.76 -17.53 3.27
CA ARG A 252 -30.49 -16.95 1.94
C ARG A 252 -29.49 -15.79 1.98
N GLU A 253 -29.57 -14.93 2.98
CA GLU A 253 -28.69 -13.77 3.16
C GLU A 253 -27.24 -14.20 3.43
N ILE A 254 -27.06 -15.12 4.36
CA ILE A 254 -25.75 -15.67 4.72
C ILE A 254 -25.14 -16.41 3.52
N LYS A 255 -25.95 -17.17 2.77
CA LYS A 255 -25.51 -17.81 1.51
C LYS A 255 -25.00 -16.79 0.48
N ARG A 256 -25.73 -15.68 0.29
CA ARG A 256 -25.33 -14.60 -0.63
C ARG A 256 -24.02 -13.96 -0.20
N LEU A 257 -23.87 -13.70 1.10
CA LEU A 257 -22.63 -13.16 1.65
C LEU A 257 -21.47 -14.15 1.46
N ALA A 258 -21.72 -15.45 1.67
CA ALA A 258 -20.73 -16.49 1.48
C ALA A 258 -20.24 -16.57 0.03
N TYR A 259 -21.11 -16.46 -0.99
CA TYR A 259 -20.69 -16.42 -2.40
C TYR A 259 -19.67 -15.33 -2.72
N TRP A 260 -19.68 -14.24 -1.94
CA TRP A 260 -18.77 -13.11 -2.12
C TRP A 260 -17.50 -13.23 -1.28
N ILE A 261 -17.63 -13.44 0.03
CA ILE A 261 -16.49 -13.49 0.95
C ILE A 261 -15.57 -14.66 0.61
N PHE A 262 -16.15 -15.76 0.13
CA PHE A 262 -15.41 -16.99 -0.10
C PHE A 262 -14.31 -16.85 -1.17
N PRO A 263 -14.59 -16.49 -2.44
CA PRO A 263 -13.53 -16.38 -3.44
C PRO A 263 -12.49 -15.32 -3.12
N VAL A 264 -12.91 -14.19 -2.52
CA VAL A 264 -12.03 -13.07 -2.20
C VAL A 264 -11.05 -13.45 -1.09
N SER A 265 -11.55 -14.04 -0.01
CA SER A 265 -10.72 -14.49 1.12
C SER A 265 -9.77 -15.59 0.68
N LEU A 266 -10.23 -16.55 -0.13
CA LEU A 266 -9.38 -17.60 -0.69
C LEU A 266 -8.28 -16.99 -1.58
N PHE A 267 -8.63 -16.06 -2.47
CA PHE A 267 -7.68 -15.41 -3.37
C PHE A 267 -6.57 -14.70 -2.57
N PHE A 268 -6.93 -13.87 -1.60
CA PHE A 268 -5.95 -13.16 -0.79
C PHE A 268 -5.13 -14.10 0.10
N SER A 269 -5.70 -15.23 0.53
CA SER A 269 -4.94 -16.27 1.24
C SER A 269 -3.91 -16.95 0.33
N ILE A 270 -4.28 -17.26 -0.92
CA ILE A 270 -3.36 -17.81 -1.93
C ILE A 270 -2.25 -16.81 -2.27
N VAL A 271 -2.60 -15.54 -2.45
CA VAL A 271 -1.63 -14.46 -2.65
C VAL A 271 -0.66 -14.39 -1.46
N SER A 272 -1.17 -14.47 -0.23
CA SER A 272 -0.38 -14.44 1.01
C SER A 272 0.55 -15.64 1.17
N LEU A 273 0.11 -16.84 0.83
CA LEU A 273 0.89 -18.07 1.05
C LEU A 273 1.81 -18.44 -0.11
N TYR A 274 1.51 -18.03 -1.33
CA TYR A 274 2.29 -18.43 -2.51
C TYR A 274 2.92 -17.25 -3.24
N LEU A 275 2.14 -16.19 -3.52
CA LEU A 275 2.64 -15.08 -4.34
C LEU A 275 3.62 -14.19 -3.57
N TYR A 276 3.30 -13.83 -2.33
CA TYR A 276 4.19 -13.02 -1.49
C TYR A 276 5.50 -13.75 -1.15
N PRO A 277 5.50 -15.02 -0.71
CA PRO A 277 6.73 -15.77 -0.50
C PRO A 277 7.59 -15.87 -1.77
N MET A 278 6.96 -16.10 -2.93
CA MET A 278 7.65 -16.06 -4.22
C MET A 278 8.26 -14.69 -4.52
N LEU A 279 7.57 -13.58 -4.23
CA LEU A 279 8.15 -12.25 -4.39
C LEU A 279 9.35 -12.06 -3.44
N THR A 280 9.17 -12.36 -2.15
CA THR A 280 10.20 -12.14 -1.13
C THR A 280 11.43 -13.03 -1.29
N SER A 281 11.34 -14.17 -1.99
CA SER A 281 12.51 -15.01 -2.27
C SER A 281 13.55 -14.31 -3.16
N TYR A 282 13.15 -13.27 -3.90
CA TYR A 282 14.05 -12.39 -4.67
C TYR A 282 14.54 -11.17 -3.86
N GLN A 283 14.38 -11.20 -2.53
CA GLN A 283 14.91 -10.21 -1.58
C GLN A 283 15.86 -10.89 -0.58
N PRO A 284 17.09 -11.24 -0.98
CA PRO A 284 17.97 -12.14 -0.22
C PRO A 284 18.60 -11.52 1.04
N SER A 285 18.11 -10.36 1.49
CA SER A 285 18.66 -9.66 2.64
C SER A 285 18.57 -10.46 3.93
N ARG A 286 17.59 -11.37 4.07
CA ARG A 286 17.44 -12.21 5.27
C ARG A 286 18.55 -13.24 5.34
N GLU A 287 18.76 -13.99 4.26
CA GLU A 287 19.77 -15.03 4.14
C GLU A 287 21.17 -14.45 4.21
N ILE A 288 21.42 -13.34 3.49
CA ILE A 288 22.69 -12.63 3.55
C ILE A 288 22.93 -12.07 4.95
N GLY A 289 21.90 -11.47 5.57
CA GLY A 289 22.02 -10.99 6.94
C GLY A 289 22.37 -12.10 7.94
N ALA A 290 21.80 -13.29 7.79
CA ALA A 290 22.14 -14.45 8.62
C ALA A 290 23.59 -14.90 8.41
N PHE A 291 24.01 -15.04 7.16
CA PHE A 291 25.39 -15.38 6.81
C PHE A 291 26.40 -14.38 7.38
N ILE A 292 26.12 -13.09 7.27
CA ILE A 292 26.99 -12.02 7.77
C ILE A 292 27.12 -12.05 9.30
N ARG A 293 26.02 -12.32 10.03
CA ARG A 293 26.07 -12.44 11.50
C ARG A 293 26.91 -13.63 11.97
N GLU A 294 26.90 -14.72 11.22
CA GLU A 294 27.68 -15.93 11.52
C GLU A 294 29.16 -15.73 11.23
N ASN A 295 29.51 -15.07 10.12
CA ASN A 295 30.89 -15.00 9.63
C ASN A 295 31.66 -13.71 10.03
N GLU A 296 30.97 -12.67 10.50
CA GLU A 296 31.58 -11.41 10.98
C GLU A 296 30.92 -10.90 12.29
N PRO A 297 30.71 -11.73 13.33
CA PRO A 297 29.82 -11.40 14.46
C PRO A 297 30.14 -10.07 15.17
N ASN A 298 31.40 -9.65 15.19
CA ASN A 298 31.87 -8.47 15.94
C ASN A 298 31.96 -7.18 15.11
N GLN A 299 31.46 -7.20 13.87
CA GLN A 299 31.55 -6.05 12.97
C GLN A 299 30.30 -5.17 13.02
N GLU A 300 30.48 -3.85 13.13
CA GLU A 300 29.35 -2.89 13.18
C GLU A 300 28.82 -2.53 11.79
N LYS A 301 29.68 -2.62 10.76
CA LYS A 301 29.40 -2.16 9.41
C LYS A 301 29.22 -3.33 8.44
N LEU A 302 28.30 -3.14 7.49
CA LEU A 302 28.11 -4.01 6.34
C LEU A 302 28.37 -3.19 5.07
N PHE A 303 29.31 -3.61 4.25
CA PHE A 303 29.67 -2.87 3.05
C PHE A 303 28.83 -3.28 1.84
N LEU A 304 28.35 -2.28 1.10
CA LEU A 304 27.51 -2.45 -0.09
C LEU A 304 28.17 -1.76 -1.28
N PHE A 305 28.31 -2.44 -2.42
CA PHE A 305 28.78 -1.84 -3.68
C PHE A 305 27.76 -2.04 -4.80
N GLY A 306 27.35 -0.94 -5.43
CA GLY A 306 26.37 -0.99 -6.51
C GLY A 306 24.94 -1.38 -6.08
N VAL A 307 24.70 -1.61 -4.79
CA VAL A 307 23.38 -1.89 -4.21
C VAL A 307 22.70 -0.56 -3.85
N PRO A 308 21.46 -0.30 -4.30
CA PRO A 308 20.76 0.95 -3.99
C PRO A 308 20.60 1.17 -2.48
N ALA A 309 20.92 2.38 -2.00
CA ALA A 309 20.77 2.77 -0.59
C ALA A 309 19.33 2.65 -0.06
N SER A 310 18.33 2.59 -0.95
CA SER A 310 16.94 2.32 -0.59
C SER A 310 16.70 0.89 -0.09
N LYS A 311 17.64 -0.05 -0.29
CA LYS A 311 17.55 -1.44 0.21
C LYS A 311 17.96 -1.54 1.69
N ARG A 312 17.17 -0.91 2.56
CA ARG A 312 17.41 -0.85 4.02
C ARG A 312 17.31 -2.21 4.74
N SER A 313 16.74 -3.22 4.09
CA SER A 313 16.58 -4.56 4.67
C SER A 313 17.91 -5.25 4.98
N TYR A 314 18.98 -4.95 4.24
CA TYR A 314 20.30 -5.51 4.53
C TYR A 314 20.79 -5.12 5.92
N ALA A 315 20.72 -3.82 6.27
CA ALA A 315 21.08 -3.32 7.60
C ALA A 315 20.27 -3.99 8.71
N TYR A 316 18.95 -4.11 8.51
CA TYR A 316 18.04 -4.73 9.47
C TYR A 316 18.40 -6.20 9.74
N TYR A 317 18.49 -7.01 8.68
CA TYR A 317 18.76 -8.43 8.85
C TYR A 317 20.20 -8.69 9.29
N SER A 318 21.20 -7.94 8.83
CA SER A 318 22.57 -8.12 9.33
C SER A 318 22.76 -7.61 10.75
N ARG A 319 21.84 -6.79 11.28
CA ARG A 319 21.99 -6.03 12.54
C ARG A 319 23.21 -5.12 12.51
N ARG A 320 23.41 -4.42 11.39
CA ARG A 320 24.57 -3.55 11.16
C ARG A 320 24.20 -2.27 10.45
N ILE A 321 25.07 -1.29 10.55
CA ILE A 321 24.99 -0.09 9.74
C ILE A 321 25.47 -0.45 8.32
N SER A 322 24.55 -0.47 7.37
CA SER A 322 24.90 -0.63 5.96
C SER A 322 25.59 0.63 5.44
N ARG A 323 26.77 0.47 4.83
CA ARG A 323 27.54 1.55 4.22
C ARG A 323 27.72 1.28 2.73
N THR A 324 27.12 2.13 1.91
CA THR A 324 27.38 2.13 0.47
C THR A 324 28.79 2.67 0.22
N LEU A 325 29.58 1.94 -0.55
CA LEU A 325 30.95 2.28 -0.89
C LEU A 325 30.94 3.26 -2.08
N PHE A 326 31.41 4.48 -1.81
CA PHE A 326 31.68 5.53 -2.80
C PHE A 326 33.17 5.90 -2.88
N ASP A 327 33.95 5.45 -1.91
CA ASP A 327 35.39 5.63 -1.82
C ASP A 327 36.02 4.26 -1.50
N PRO A 328 36.94 3.76 -2.35
CA PRO A 328 37.57 2.46 -2.15
C PRO A 328 38.43 2.40 -0.87
N ALA A 329 38.99 3.51 -0.41
CA ALA A 329 39.85 3.55 0.77
C ALA A 329 39.15 3.01 2.02
N ILE A 330 37.85 3.25 2.15
CA ILE A 330 37.02 2.78 3.28
C ILE A 330 37.08 1.25 3.41
N LEU A 331 36.95 0.52 2.30
CA LEU A 331 36.99 -0.94 2.34
C LEU A 331 38.42 -1.45 2.49
N ILE A 332 39.38 -0.82 1.79
CA ILE A 332 40.80 -1.18 1.86
C ILE A 332 41.30 -1.08 3.31
N ASP A 333 41.00 0.01 4.01
CA ASP A 333 41.40 0.22 5.41
C ASP A 333 40.73 -0.78 6.35
N ALA A 334 39.46 -1.11 6.11
CA ALA A 334 38.76 -2.12 6.91
C ALA A 334 39.39 -3.51 6.72
N VAL A 335 39.72 -3.89 5.50
CA VAL A 335 40.40 -5.17 5.20
C VAL A 335 41.83 -5.17 5.75
N ARG A 336 42.57 -4.05 5.72
CA ARG A 336 43.90 -3.96 6.33
C ARG A 336 43.87 -4.17 7.85
N LYS A 337 42.85 -3.64 8.52
CA LYS A 337 42.70 -3.78 9.99
C LYS A 337 42.23 -5.15 10.42
N GLU A 338 41.37 -5.79 9.63
CA GLU A 338 40.65 -7.00 10.03
C GLU A 338 41.07 -8.25 9.24
N GLY A 339 41.98 -8.11 8.28
CA GLY A 339 42.48 -9.15 7.38
C GLY A 339 41.53 -9.52 6.23
N GLN A 340 40.22 -9.56 6.50
CA GLN A 340 39.18 -9.86 5.52
C GLN A 340 37.89 -9.12 5.83
N ARG A 341 37.08 -8.81 4.80
CA ARG A 341 35.73 -8.26 4.96
C ARG A 341 34.76 -8.84 3.95
N TYR A 342 33.47 -8.93 4.30
CA TYR A 342 32.42 -9.19 3.31
C TYR A 342 31.87 -7.91 2.69
N VAL A 343 31.63 -7.95 1.39
CA VAL A 343 30.97 -6.91 0.61
C VAL A 343 29.82 -7.50 -0.19
N ILE A 344 28.67 -6.82 -0.16
CA ILE A 344 27.52 -7.18 -0.96
C ILE A 344 27.56 -6.40 -2.25
N VAL A 345 27.57 -7.10 -3.38
CA VAL A 345 27.72 -6.52 -4.71
C VAL A 345 26.52 -6.90 -5.57
N GLN A 346 25.98 -5.95 -6.33
CA GLN A 346 25.01 -6.28 -7.37
C GLN A 346 25.74 -6.77 -8.63
N ASP A 347 25.26 -7.84 -9.26
CA ASP A 347 25.85 -8.48 -10.46
C ASP A 347 26.42 -7.53 -11.52
N LYS A 348 25.65 -6.53 -11.93
CA LYS A 348 26.03 -5.53 -12.95
C LYS A 348 27.22 -4.65 -12.56
N TRP A 349 27.62 -4.67 -11.29
CA TRP A 349 28.75 -3.90 -10.75
C TRP A 349 29.98 -4.76 -10.47
N VAL A 350 29.89 -6.10 -10.60
CA VAL A 350 31.00 -7.00 -10.34
C VAL A 350 32.19 -6.70 -11.25
N SER A 351 31.95 -6.46 -12.55
CA SER A 351 33.00 -6.10 -13.51
C SER A 351 33.71 -4.78 -13.21
N LYS A 352 33.09 -3.91 -12.39
CA LYS A 352 33.66 -2.61 -11.98
C LYS A 352 34.41 -2.68 -10.66
N MET A 353 34.39 -3.83 -9.98
CA MET A 353 35.09 -4.01 -8.70
C MET A 353 36.61 -3.81 -8.87
N ASP A 354 37.20 -4.44 -9.88
CA ASP A 354 38.65 -4.35 -10.12
C ASP A 354 39.09 -2.94 -10.54
N GLU A 355 38.26 -2.24 -11.33
CA GLU A 355 38.49 -0.84 -11.70
C GLU A 355 38.42 0.08 -10.47
N PHE A 356 37.45 -0.14 -9.58
CA PHE A 356 37.17 0.73 -8.46
C PHE A 356 38.09 0.54 -7.26
N PHE A 357 38.40 -0.71 -6.90
CA PHE A 357 39.29 -1.03 -5.76
C PHE A 357 40.76 -1.23 -6.15
N GLY A 358 41.08 -1.16 -7.45
CA GLY A 358 42.43 -1.24 -7.96
C GLY A 358 43.13 -2.59 -7.68
N LYS A 359 44.45 -2.56 -7.60
CA LYS A 359 45.29 -3.75 -7.35
C LYS A 359 45.45 -4.09 -5.86
N ASP A 360 44.76 -3.39 -4.95
CA ASP A 360 44.93 -3.57 -3.50
C ASP A 360 44.13 -4.77 -2.95
N LEU A 361 42.93 -5.01 -3.49
CA LEU A 361 42.02 -6.04 -2.99
C LEU A 361 41.82 -7.17 -3.99
N GLN A 362 41.66 -8.38 -3.47
CA GLN A 362 41.17 -9.56 -4.16
C GLN A 362 39.76 -9.87 -3.66
N PHE A 363 38.87 -10.20 -4.59
CA PHE A 363 37.49 -10.56 -4.27
C PHE A 363 37.24 -12.02 -4.65
N GLU A 364 36.71 -12.79 -3.70
CA GLU A 364 36.26 -14.15 -3.90
C GLU A 364 34.73 -14.21 -3.78
N THR A 365 34.06 -14.79 -4.77
CA THR A 365 32.61 -15.01 -4.68
C THR A 365 32.31 -16.13 -3.70
N VAL A 366 31.59 -15.81 -2.63
CA VAL A 366 31.24 -16.79 -1.60
C VAL A 366 29.84 -17.34 -1.82
N LYS A 367 28.88 -16.47 -2.17
CA LYS A 367 27.49 -16.90 -2.42
C LYS A 367 26.77 -15.95 -3.36
N GLU A 368 25.94 -16.51 -4.23
CA GLU A 368 25.07 -15.77 -5.13
C GLU A 368 23.61 -15.98 -4.77
N PHE A 369 22.82 -14.91 -4.88
CA PHE A 369 21.39 -14.96 -4.63
C PHE A 369 20.62 -14.27 -5.76
N PRO A 370 19.48 -14.84 -6.21
CA PRO A 370 18.60 -14.15 -7.13
C PRO A 370 18.04 -12.88 -6.48
N SER A 371 17.95 -11.79 -7.23
CA SER A 371 17.48 -10.50 -6.74
C SER A 371 16.68 -9.77 -7.81
N TYR A 372 15.51 -9.26 -7.42
CA TYR A 372 14.64 -8.48 -8.28
C TYR A 372 13.95 -7.34 -7.52
N LYS A 373 13.55 -6.28 -8.22
CA LYS A 373 12.85 -5.13 -7.62
C LYS A 373 11.36 -5.44 -7.46
N VAL A 374 11.04 -6.24 -6.45
CA VAL A 374 9.68 -6.77 -6.22
C VAL A 374 8.66 -5.73 -5.72
N ALA A 375 9.10 -4.53 -5.33
CA ALA A 375 8.20 -3.45 -4.93
C ALA A 375 7.45 -2.81 -6.13
N THR A 376 8.01 -2.94 -7.33
CA THR A 376 7.39 -2.47 -8.58
C THR A 376 7.65 -3.51 -9.67
N PRO A 377 7.08 -4.72 -9.54
CA PRO A 377 7.36 -5.81 -10.45
C PRO A 377 6.73 -5.55 -11.81
N GLU A 378 7.46 -5.84 -12.87
CA GLU A 378 6.94 -5.76 -14.23
C GLU A 378 6.10 -7.00 -14.57
N GLY A 379 5.17 -6.89 -15.53
CA GLY A 379 4.31 -8.00 -15.93
C GLY A 379 5.09 -9.27 -16.31
N LYS A 380 6.25 -9.11 -16.98
CA LYS A 380 7.14 -10.22 -17.35
C LYS A 380 7.66 -11.02 -16.16
N PHE A 381 7.81 -10.39 -14.99
CA PHE A 381 8.24 -11.06 -13.76
C PHE A 381 7.21 -12.07 -13.26
N PHE A 382 5.93 -11.78 -13.45
CA PHE A 382 4.86 -12.69 -13.08
C PHE A 382 4.72 -13.87 -14.04
N LEU A 383 5.34 -13.83 -15.23
CA LEU A 383 5.38 -14.98 -16.13
C LEU A 383 6.53 -15.91 -15.75
N LYS A 384 6.22 -17.12 -15.29
CA LYS A 384 7.24 -18.10 -14.86
C LYS A 384 8.33 -18.34 -15.91
N GLU A 385 7.94 -18.42 -17.17
CA GLU A 385 8.81 -18.72 -18.30
C GLU A 385 9.81 -17.59 -18.59
N GLN A 386 9.47 -16.36 -18.22
CA GLN A 386 10.30 -15.18 -18.48
C GLN A 386 11.03 -14.69 -17.23
N ARG A 387 10.56 -15.08 -16.03
CA ARG A 387 11.07 -14.60 -14.75
C ARG A 387 12.58 -14.80 -14.62
N ASP A 388 13.07 -16.01 -14.88
CA ASP A 388 14.49 -16.34 -14.67
C ASP A 388 15.41 -15.57 -15.62
N ARG A 389 14.88 -15.01 -16.73
CA ARG A 389 15.65 -14.21 -17.69
C ARG A 389 15.84 -12.75 -17.29
N ILE A 390 14.98 -12.22 -16.42
CA ILE A 390 14.99 -10.81 -16.01
C ILE A 390 15.48 -10.60 -14.58
N VAL A 391 15.65 -11.69 -13.84
CA VAL A 391 16.17 -11.68 -12.46
C VAL A 391 17.68 -11.47 -12.51
N GLY A 392 18.15 -10.43 -11.84
CA GLY A 392 19.57 -10.22 -11.59
C GLY A 392 20.04 -11.01 -10.37
N LYS A 393 21.31 -10.84 -10.02
CA LYS A 393 21.90 -11.44 -8.81
C LYS A 393 22.46 -10.38 -7.87
N VAL A 394 22.44 -10.73 -6.58
CA VAL A 394 23.25 -10.07 -5.56
C VAL A 394 24.22 -11.09 -5.02
N ILE A 395 25.48 -10.70 -4.94
CA ILE A 395 26.61 -11.55 -4.63
C ILE A 395 27.21 -11.11 -3.31
N VAL A 396 27.49 -12.07 -2.45
CA VAL A 396 28.33 -11.87 -1.27
C VAL A 396 29.75 -12.23 -1.68
N MET A 397 30.63 -11.24 -1.67
CA MET A 397 32.05 -11.42 -1.97
C MET A 397 32.87 -11.23 -0.70
N LYS A 398 33.93 -12.02 -0.56
CA LYS A 398 34.95 -11.86 0.47
C LYS A 398 36.11 -11.06 -0.12
N ALA A 399 36.44 -9.96 0.54
CA ALA A 399 37.54 -9.08 0.19
C ALA A 399 38.74 -9.37 1.09
N THR A 400 39.90 -9.60 0.48
CA THR A 400 41.20 -9.77 1.15
C THR A 400 42.24 -8.89 0.46
N LEU A 401 43.36 -8.62 1.13
CA LEU A 401 44.49 -7.95 0.47
C LEU A 401 45.06 -8.88 -0.61
N LYS A 402 45.33 -8.34 -1.81
CA LYS A 402 46.16 -9.05 -2.78
C LYS A 402 47.53 -9.23 -2.14
N SER A 403 48.00 -10.48 -2.01
CA SER A 403 49.37 -10.68 -1.57
C SER A 403 50.27 -10.00 -2.59
N SER A 404 51.21 -9.19 -2.10
CA SER A 404 52.35 -8.78 -2.91
C SER A 404 53.00 -10.08 -3.39
N ARG A 405 52.73 -10.52 -4.62
CA ARG A 405 53.67 -11.37 -5.35
C ARG A 405 54.95 -10.55 -5.46
N LYS A 406 55.82 -10.70 -4.45
CA LYS A 406 57.24 -10.48 -4.60
C LYS A 406 57.68 -11.53 -5.62
N ASN A 407 57.76 -11.11 -6.89
CA ASN A 407 58.68 -11.72 -7.82
C ASN A 407 60.10 -11.33 -7.41
#